data_AF-A0A927PXG6-F1
#
_entry.id   AF-A0A927PXG6-F1
#
_cell.length_a   1.000
_cell.length_b   1.000
_cell.length_c   1.000
_cell.angle_alpha   90.00
_cell.angle_beta   90.00
_cell.angle_gamma   90.00
#
_symmetry.space_group_name_H-M   'P 1'
#
loop_
_entity.id
_entity.type
_entity.pdbx_description
1 polymer ?
#
loop_
_entity_poly.entity_id
_entity_poly.type
_entity_poly.pdbx_seq_one_letter_code
_entity_poly.pdbx_strand_id
1 'polypeptide(L)' 'MRHDAARVTRDGFDRIGPFHPAFLWGAVVVFDLLVVLAILLAVTKLGDKVEDVVAPGGEEWVTF' A
#
# COMPACT_ATOMS: atom_id res chain seq x y z
N MET A 1 -19.38 5.81 -39.22
CA MET A 1 -19.09 5.55 -37.79
C MET A 1 -17.74 4.86 -37.73
N ARG A 2 -16.69 5.52 -37.24
CA ARG A 2 -15.41 4.85 -36.98
C ARG A 2 -15.65 3.93 -35.79
N HIS A 3 -15.37 2.65 -35.93
CA HIS A 3 -15.36 1.73 -34.81
C HIS A 3 -14.29 2.24 -33.83
N ASP A 4 -14.72 2.79 -32.71
CA ASP A 4 -13.88 2.92 -31.52
C ASP A 4 -13.60 1.49 -31.04
N ALA A 5 -12.65 0.84 -31.70
CA ALA A 5 -12.16 -0.46 -31.26
C ALA A 5 -11.64 -0.23 -29.85
N ALA A 6 -12.35 -0.79 -28.85
CA ALA A 6 -11.88 -0.83 -27.48
C ALA A 6 -10.40 -1.25 -27.53
N ARG A 7 -9.51 -0.48 -26.90
CA ARG A 7 -8.07 -0.79 -26.89
C ARG A 7 -7.83 -1.93 -25.90
N VAL A 8 -8.33 -3.11 -26.25
CA VAL A 8 -8.18 -4.33 -25.48
C VAL A 8 -6.74 -4.85 -25.60
N THR A 9 -6.24 -5.39 -24.50
CA THR A 9 -4.99 -6.16 -24.44
C THR A 9 -5.18 -7.51 -25.14
N ARG A 10 -4.07 -8.24 -25.40
CA ARG A 10 -4.15 -9.54 -26.11
C ARG A 10 -4.96 -10.61 -25.35
N ASP A 11 -5.04 -10.46 -24.03
CA ASP A 11 -5.78 -11.28 -23.07
C ASP A 11 -7.17 -10.72 -22.75
N GLY A 12 -7.63 -9.69 -23.47
CA GLY A 12 -9.02 -9.23 -23.44
C GLY A 12 -9.37 -8.22 -22.35
N PHE A 13 -8.40 -7.63 -21.66
CA PHE A 13 -8.65 -6.57 -20.69
C PHE A 13 -8.58 -5.17 -21.33
N ASP A 14 -9.32 -4.22 -20.78
CA ASP A 14 -9.21 -2.83 -21.21
C ASP A 14 -7.90 -2.19 -20.72
N ARG A 15 -7.15 -1.59 -21.65
CA ARG A 15 -5.95 -0.82 -21.27
C ARG A 15 -6.33 0.39 -20.44
N ILE A 16 -5.47 0.71 -19.48
CA ILE A 16 -5.53 1.95 -18.71
C ILE A 16 -4.32 2.80 -19.13
N GLY A 17 -4.55 3.75 -20.03
CA GLY A 17 -3.48 4.51 -20.67
C GLY A 17 -2.51 3.59 -21.45
N PRO A 18 -1.18 3.73 -21.27
CA PRO A 18 -0.21 2.86 -21.93
C PRO A 18 0.00 1.50 -21.22
N PHE A 19 -0.59 1.30 -20.04
CA PHE A 19 -0.26 0.18 -19.15
C PHE A 19 -1.24 -0.99 -19.27
N HIS A 20 -0.73 -2.19 -18.96
CA HIS A 20 -1.56 -3.38 -18.77
C HIS A 20 -2.30 -3.27 -17.43
N PRO A 21 -3.62 -3.54 -17.36
CA PRO A 21 -4.36 -3.42 -16.10
C PRO A 21 -3.80 -4.30 -14.99
N ALA A 22 -3.31 -5.50 -15.27
CA ALA A 22 -2.64 -6.35 -14.27
C ALA A 22 -1.44 -5.67 -13.59
N PHE A 23 -0.66 -4.87 -14.34
CA PHE A 23 0.46 -4.12 -13.78
C PHE A 23 -0.02 -3.03 -12.82
N LEU A 24 -1.06 -2.28 -13.19
CA LEU A 24 -1.62 -1.24 -12.33
C LEU A 24 -2.27 -1.81 -11.07
N TRP A 25 -3.03 -2.89 -11.19
CA TRP A 25 -3.60 -3.57 -10.02
C TRP A 25 -2.50 -4.12 -9.10
N GLY A 26 -1.43 -4.68 -9.66
CA GLY A 26 -0.26 -5.07 -8.87
C GLY A 26 0.36 -3.90 -8.12
N ALA A 27 0.49 -2.74 -8.77
CA ALA A 27 1.01 -1.53 -8.13
C ALA A 27 0.09 -1.01 -7.00
N VAL A 28 -1.24 -1.07 -7.18
CA VAL A 28 -2.21 -0.71 -6.14
C VAL A 28 -2.06 -1.63 -4.93
N VAL A 29 -2.00 -2.95 -5.14
CA VAL A 29 -1.81 -3.91 -4.04
C VAL A 29 -0.51 -3.63 -3.28
N VAL A 30 0.60 -3.38 -3.98
CA VAL A 30 1.87 -3.03 -3.33
C VAL A 30 1.75 -1.73 -2.54
N PHE A 31 1.10 -0.72 -3.09
CA PHE A 31 0.87 0.55 -2.39
C PHE A 31 0.02 0.36 -1.13
N ASP A 32 -1.07 -0.42 -1.21
CA ASP A 32 -1.92 -0.72 -0.06
C ASP A 32 -1.14 -1.43 1.05
N LEU A 33 -0.27 -2.38 0.70
CA LEU A 33 0.61 -3.05 1.67
C LEU A 33 1.59 -2.08 2.34
N LEU A 34 2.13 -1.10 1.60
CA LEU A 34 2.98 -0.06 2.18
C LEU A 34 2.20 0.85 3.13
N VAL A 35 0.96 1.19 2.81
CA VAL A 35 0.07 1.98 3.69
C VAL A 35 -0.23 1.20 4.97
N VAL A 36 -0.58 -0.09 4.87
CA VAL A 36 -0.81 -0.95 6.04
C VAL A 36 0.44 -1.02 6.91
N LEU A 37 1.61 -1.24 6.31
CA LEU A 37 2.88 -1.28 7.04
C LEU A 37 3.17 0.05 7.75
N ALA A 38 2.93 1.18 7.09
CA ALA A 38 3.11 2.51 7.68
C ALA A 38 2.18 2.74 8.88
N ILE A 39 0.91 2.31 8.78
CA ILE A 39 -0.06 2.40 9.89
C ILE A 39 0.41 1.55 11.06
N LEU A 40 0.84 0.30 10.81
CA LEU A 40 1.33 -0.58 11.87
C LEU A 40 2.55 0.03 12.57
N LEU A 41 3.53 0.53 11.82
CA LEU A 41 4.69 1.21 12.39
C LEU A 41 4.30 2.43 13.22
N ALA A 42 3.37 3.24 12.73
CA ALA A 42 2.88 4.43 13.46
C ALA A 42 2.20 4.04 14.78
N VAL A 43 1.36 3.00 14.76
CA VAL A 43 0.67 2.50 15.96
C VAL A 43 1.67 1.93 16.95
N THR A 44 2.65 1.14 16.51
CA THR A 44 3.69 0.58 17.39
C THR A 44 4.52 1.69 18.03
N LYS A 45 4.97 2.69 17.24
CA LYS A 45 5.70 3.85 17.77
C LYS A 45 4.88 4.71 18.73
N LEU A 46 3.56 4.79 18.52
CA LEU A 46 2.69 5.49 19.45
C LEU A 46 2.53 4.72 20.75
N GLY A 47 2.39 3.39 20.67
CA GLY A 47 2.31 2.51 21.84
C GLY A 47 3.56 2.61 22.70
N ASP A 48 4.73 2.56 22.07
CA ASP A 48 6.05 2.74 22.68
C ASP A 48 6.14 4.06 23.48
N LYS A 49 5.77 5.19 22.85
CA LYS A 49 5.71 6.49 23.57
C LYS A 49 4.72 6.54 24.73
N VAL A 50 3.63 5.78 24.66
CA VAL A 50 2.66 5.70 25.76
C VAL A 50 3.23 4.85 26.89
N GLU A 51 3.93 3.76 26.55
CA GLU A 51 4.65 2.90 27.48
C GLU A 51 5.69 3.71 28.26
N ASP A 52 6.50 4.54 27.60
CA ASP A 52 7.48 5.44 28.22
C ASP A 52 6.90 6.32 29.33
N VAL A 53 5.67 6.81 29.13
CA VAL A 53 5.00 7.71 30.06
C VAL A 53 4.41 6.95 31.24
N VAL A 54 3.95 5.72 31.02
CA VAL A 54 3.21 4.92 32.02
C VAL A 54 4.13 4.01 32.83
N ALA A 55 5.16 3.45 32.21
CA ALA A 55 6.07 2.46 32.77
C ALA A 55 7.54 2.75 32.36
N PRO A 56 8.11 3.89 32.78
CA PRO A 56 9.43 4.31 32.34
C PRO A 56 10.51 3.27 32.66
N GLY A 57 11.29 2.89 31.63
CA GLY A 57 12.37 1.91 31.71
C GLY A 57 11.92 0.46 31.47
N GLY A 58 10.74 0.24 30.89
CA GLY A 58 10.30 -1.05 30.40
C GLY A 58 10.98 -1.47 29.09
N GLU A 59 10.41 -2.48 28.42
CA GLU A 59 10.98 -3.04 27.19
C GLU A 59 10.56 -2.22 25.97
N GLU A 60 11.56 -1.66 25.28
CA GLU A 60 11.39 -0.84 24.07
C GLU A 60 10.82 -1.68 22.91
N TRP A 61 9.69 -1.24 22.34
CA TRP A 61 9.07 -1.91 21.20
C TRP A 61 9.69 -1.46 19.88
N VAL A 62 10.22 -0.23 19.84
CA VAL A 62 10.85 0.34 18.66
C VAL A 62 12.13 1.08 19.03
N THR A 63 13.25 0.71 18.42
CA THR A 63 14.58 1.27 18.77
C THR A 63 15.07 2.39 17.85
N PHE A 64 14.20 2.91 16.97
CA PHE A 64 14.52 3.89 15.92
C PHE A 64 13.41 4.96 15.78
#